data_AF-A0A382DFR6-F1
#
_entry.id   AF-A0A382DFR6-F1
#
_cell.length_a   1.000
_cell.length_b   1.000
_cell.length_c   1.000
_cell.angle_alpha   90.00
_cell.angle_beta   90.00
_cell.angle_gamma   90.00
#
_symmetry.space_group_name_H-M   'P 1'
#
loop_
_entity.id
_entity.type
_entity.pdbx_description
1 polymer ?
#
loop_
_entity_poly.entity_id
_entity_poly.type
_entity_poly.pdbx_seq_one_letter_code
_entity_poly.pdbx_strand_id
1 'polypeptide(L)'
;MLKIGHEVVRPGKFRNDAPVTIPVPEELETVPGIPLNYREVDWYAKEYPLETMNITERASRDWANAIRDGHVEMREIRKEHDKLNRPLIMAARLTGDQEPTAESTGEDVSQLIKDKAKDLGFLEVGITAYDHRYTYHSKKDWVKFPHVICLAYEQDFEPTQTIPSVDAEIVHSSTYRTEGASGLELGRFINSLGYRAQVHSPNDNTGPYIPMFVEAGLGQLGACGYLLTPNEGSRCRIMLITT
;
A
#
# COMPACT_ATOMS: atom_id res chain seq x y z
N MET A 1 26.17 -9.17 -25.49
CA MET A 1 24.79 -9.42 -25.02
C MET A 1 24.92 -10.29 -23.79
N LEU A 2 24.31 -9.93 -22.67
CA LEU A 2 24.37 -10.76 -21.46
C LEU A 2 23.63 -12.08 -21.71
N LYS A 3 24.11 -13.18 -21.11
CA LYS A 3 23.39 -14.46 -21.16
C LYS A 3 22.16 -14.35 -20.28
N ILE A 4 20.98 -14.59 -20.87
CA ILE A 4 19.71 -14.56 -20.13
C ILE A 4 19.58 -15.86 -19.36
N GLY A 5 19.37 -15.76 -18.05
CA GLY A 5 19.14 -16.90 -17.17
C GLY A 5 17.67 -17.32 -17.16
N HIS A 6 16.76 -16.35 -16.96
CA HIS A 6 15.31 -16.56 -17.05
C HIS A 6 14.57 -15.30 -17.50
N GLU A 7 13.28 -15.46 -17.80
CA GLU A 7 12.35 -14.37 -18.11
C GLU A 7 11.27 -14.27 -17.03
N VAL A 8 10.95 -13.04 -16.63
CA VAL A 8 9.84 -12.74 -15.72
C VAL A 8 8.70 -12.12 -16.53
N VAL A 9 7.53 -12.75 -16.52
CA VAL A 9 6.32 -12.21 -17.17
C VAL A 9 5.47 -11.50 -16.13
N ARG A 10 5.20 -10.21 -16.35
CA ARG A 10 4.37 -9.37 -15.49
C ARG A 10 3.10 -8.93 -16.22
N PRO A 11 1.98 -8.75 -15.51
CA PRO A 11 0.84 -8.03 -16.06
C PRO A 11 1.25 -6.65 -16.57
N GLY A 12 0.60 -6.18 -17.63
CA GLY A 12 0.76 -4.81 -18.09
C GLY A 12 0.35 -3.79 -17.02
N LYS A 13 0.81 -2.55 -17.20
CA LYS A 13 0.58 -1.45 -16.27
C LYS A 13 -0.93 -1.23 -16.04
N PHE A 14 -1.70 -1.11 -17.12
CA PHE A 14 -3.15 -1.06 -17.09
C PHE A 14 -3.77 -2.41 -17.45
N ARG A 15 -5.07 -2.59 -17.13
CA ARG A 15 -5.78 -3.88 -17.31
C ARG A 15 -5.69 -4.46 -18.72
N ASN A 16 -5.77 -3.60 -19.72
CA ASN A 16 -5.79 -4.00 -21.13
C ASN A 16 -4.41 -3.92 -21.80
N ASP A 17 -3.37 -3.58 -21.04
CA ASP A 17 -2.02 -3.55 -21.58
C ASP A 17 -1.49 -4.97 -21.77
N ALA A 18 -0.67 -5.16 -22.80
CA ALA A 18 0.03 -6.42 -22.98
C ALA A 18 0.95 -6.72 -21.78
N PRO A 19 1.13 -8.01 -21.42
CA PRO A 19 2.13 -8.40 -20.44
C PRO A 19 3.53 -7.89 -20.81
N VAL A 20 4.33 -7.59 -19.79
CA VAL A 20 5.72 -7.19 -19.95
C VAL A 20 6.61 -8.39 -19.64
N THR A 21 7.47 -8.76 -20.60
CA THR A 21 8.51 -9.78 -20.39
C THR A 21 9.83 -9.10 -20.06
N ILE A 22 10.37 -9.40 -18.89
CA ILE A 22 11.62 -8.85 -18.39
C ILE A 22 12.69 -9.95 -18.46
N PRO A 23 13.66 -9.87 -19.39
CA PRO A 23 14.75 -10.82 -19.45
C PRO A 23 15.77 -10.52 -18.34
N VAL A 24 16.05 -11.51 -17.48
CA VAL A 24 16.97 -11.39 -16.36
C VAL A 24 18.32 -12.03 -16.75
N PRO A 25 19.41 -11.25 -16.79
CA PRO A 25 20.75 -11.78 -17.00
C PRO A 25 21.15 -12.79 -15.90
N GLU A 26 21.86 -13.86 -16.27
CA GLU A 26 22.39 -14.87 -15.33
C GLU A 26 23.21 -14.24 -14.19
N GLU A 27 23.95 -13.17 -14.47
CA GLU A 27 24.75 -12.44 -13.48
C GLU A 27 23.92 -11.59 -12.49
N LEU A 28 22.64 -11.35 -12.78
CA LEU A 28 21.69 -10.61 -11.93
C LEU A 28 20.64 -11.53 -11.30
N GLU A 29 20.75 -12.84 -11.46
CA GLU A 29 19.80 -13.77 -10.87
C GLU A 29 19.90 -13.75 -9.35
N THR A 30 18.74 -13.59 -8.71
CA THR A 30 18.59 -13.66 -7.25
C THR A 30 17.47 -14.65 -6.90
N VAL A 31 17.19 -14.80 -5.61
CA VAL A 31 16.01 -15.52 -5.15
C VAL A 31 14.76 -14.63 -5.24
N PRO A 32 13.54 -15.22 -5.34
CA PRO A 32 12.30 -14.46 -5.21
C PRO A 32 12.23 -13.68 -3.89
N GLY A 33 11.72 -12.45 -3.95
CA GLY A 33 11.50 -11.61 -2.77
C GLY A 33 12.80 -11.02 -2.18
N ILE A 34 12.82 -10.85 -0.86
CA ILE A 34 14.00 -10.43 -0.09
C ILE A 34 14.36 -11.58 0.85
N PRO A 35 15.61 -12.07 0.87
CA PRO A 35 16.02 -13.11 1.82
C PRO A 35 15.74 -12.69 3.27
N LEU A 36 15.00 -13.53 4.00
CA LEU A 36 14.66 -13.29 5.41
C LEU A 36 15.30 -14.34 6.32
N ASN A 37 15.75 -13.89 7.49
CA ASN A 37 16.05 -14.77 8.62
C ASN A 37 14.82 -14.80 9.55
N TYR A 38 13.92 -15.77 9.33
CA TYR A 38 12.66 -15.85 10.07
C TYR A 38 12.85 -15.86 11.59
N ARG A 39 13.90 -16.50 12.11
CA ARG A 39 14.19 -16.52 13.55
C ARG A 39 14.46 -15.12 14.10
N GLU A 40 15.19 -14.30 13.35
CA GLU A 40 15.45 -12.91 13.74
C GLU A 40 14.21 -12.05 13.60
N VAL A 41 13.46 -12.18 12.50
CA VAL A 41 12.20 -11.45 12.30
C VAL A 41 11.23 -11.74 13.45
N ASP A 42 11.07 -13.00 13.84
CA ASP A 42 10.21 -13.42 14.95
C ASP A 42 10.69 -12.86 16.29
N TRP A 43 12.01 -12.90 16.54
CA TRP A 43 12.60 -12.36 17.76
C TRP A 43 12.40 -10.85 17.88
N TYR A 44 12.72 -10.08 16.82
CA TYR A 44 12.54 -8.62 16.82
C TYR A 44 11.07 -8.21 16.92
N ALA A 45 10.16 -8.91 16.22
CA ALA A 45 8.73 -8.62 16.31
C ALA A 45 8.16 -8.82 17.73
N LYS A 46 8.78 -9.71 18.51
CA LYS A 46 8.41 -9.98 19.90
C LYS A 46 9.08 -9.03 20.89
N GLU A 47 10.40 -8.89 20.83
CA GLU A 47 11.19 -8.15 21.82
C GLU A 47 11.17 -6.63 21.57
N TYR A 48 11.01 -6.21 20.32
CA TYR A 48 10.96 -4.81 19.88
C TYR A 48 9.73 -4.56 19.01
N PRO A 49 8.52 -4.68 19.57
CA PRO A 49 7.30 -4.52 18.79
C PRO A 49 7.27 -3.14 18.13
N LEU A 50 6.94 -3.13 16.84
CA LEU A 50 6.84 -1.90 16.06
C LEU A 50 5.74 -1.00 16.61
N GLU A 51 5.92 0.31 16.51
CA GLU A 51 4.90 1.29 16.84
C GLU A 51 4.94 2.47 15.87
N THR A 52 3.81 3.14 15.71
CA THR A 52 3.72 4.33 14.87
C THR A 52 4.56 5.48 15.45
N MET A 53 5.27 6.18 14.56
CA MET A 53 5.96 7.43 14.90
C MET A 53 5.01 8.49 15.46
N ASN A 54 3.71 8.39 15.20
CA ASN A 54 2.71 9.28 15.78
C ASN A 54 2.60 9.15 17.31
N ILE A 55 3.02 8.02 17.87
CA ILE A 55 3.05 7.74 19.31
C ILE A 55 4.47 7.93 19.84
N THR A 56 5.47 7.26 19.25
CA THR A 56 6.85 7.26 19.76
C THR A 56 7.57 8.59 19.54
N GLU A 57 7.28 9.29 18.44
CA GLU A 57 7.97 10.50 18.00
C GLU A 57 7.05 11.73 18.00
N ARG A 58 6.11 11.79 18.95
CA ARG A 58 5.09 12.86 19.01
C ARG A 58 5.71 14.26 19.06
N ALA A 59 6.78 14.45 19.82
CA ALA A 59 7.47 15.74 19.92
C ALA A 59 8.05 16.18 18.57
N SER A 60 8.67 15.26 17.82
CA SER A 60 9.21 15.50 16.48
C SER A 60 8.11 15.91 15.50
N ARG A 61 6.93 15.27 15.61
CA ARG A 61 5.75 15.62 14.81
C ARG A 61 5.21 17.01 15.15
N ASP A 62 5.11 17.36 16.43
CA ASP A 62 4.63 18.67 16.87
C ASP A 62 5.57 19.79 16.39
N TRP A 63 6.89 19.56 16.50
CA TRP A 63 7.90 20.44 15.93
C TRP A 63 7.77 20.59 14.41
N ALA A 64 7.65 19.48 13.67
CA ALA A 64 7.50 19.51 12.21
C ALA A 64 6.23 20.27 11.78
N ASN A 65 5.13 20.12 12.52
CA ASN A 65 3.90 20.89 12.31
C ASN A 65 4.14 22.38 12.51
N ALA A 66 4.84 22.79 13.59
CA ALA A 66 5.12 24.19 13.87
C ALA A 66 5.97 24.86 12.78
N ILE A 67 6.98 24.16 12.24
CA ILE A 67 7.77 24.64 11.10
C ILE A 67 6.87 24.82 9.87
N ARG A 68 6.06 23.81 9.56
CA ARG A 68 5.23 23.80 8.36
C ARG A 68 4.11 24.84 8.40
N ASP A 69 3.53 25.09 9.57
CA ASP A 69 2.49 26.10 9.76
C ASP A 69 3.01 27.54 9.57
N GLY A 70 4.34 27.74 9.60
CA GLY A 70 5.00 28.98 9.19
C GLY A 70 4.90 29.27 7.68
N HIS A 71 4.57 28.27 6.85
CA HIS A 71 4.38 28.43 5.40
C HIS A 71 2.89 28.43 5.05
N VAL A 72 2.34 29.59 4.70
CA VAL A 72 0.90 29.79 4.47
C VAL A 72 0.33 28.82 3.43
N GLU A 73 1.03 28.65 2.30
CA GLU A 73 0.59 27.75 1.22
C GLU A 73 0.49 26.28 1.69
N MET A 74 1.54 25.79 2.35
CA MET A 74 1.56 24.43 2.91
C MET A 74 0.49 24.22 3.99
N ARG A 75 0.21 25.26 4.79
CA ARG A 75 -0.82 25.23 5.82
C ARG A 75 -2.21 25.05 5.20
N GLU A 76 -2.53 25.82 4.16
CA GLU A 76 -3.84 25.74 3.51
C GLU A 76 -4.01 24.43 2.73
N ILE A 77 -2.99 23.95 2.02
CA ILE A 77 -3.00 22.64 1.34
C ILE A 77 -3.30 21.53 2.33
N ARG A 78 -2.63 21.52 3.50
CA ARG A 78 -2.89 20.49 4.50
C ARG A 78 -4.29 20.59 5.08
N LYS A 79 -4.75 21.80 5.41
CA LYS A 79 -6.08 22.01 5.97
C LYS A 79 -7.15 21.48 5.03
N GLU A 80 -6.98 21.70 3.73
CA GLU A 80 -7.84 21.11 2.70
C GLU A 80 -7.69 19.58 2.62
N HIS A 81 -6.46 19.06 2.57
CA HIS A 81 -6.20 17.62 2.55
C HIS A 81 -6.86 16.92 3.75
N ASP A 82 -6.63 17.40 4.98
CA ASP A 82 -7.20 16.84 6.20
C ASP A 82 -8.73 16.87 6.18
N LYS A 83 -9.32 17.98 5.72
CA LYS A 83 -10.78 18.13 5.59
C LYS A 83 -11.35 17.07 4.65
N LEU A 84 -10.72 16.86 3.50
CA LEU A 84 -11.19 15.94 2.46
C LEU A 84 -10.89 14.47 2.79
N ASN A 85 -9.78 14.20 3.47
CA ASN A 85 -9.31 12.86 3.77
C ASN A 85 -9.95 12.27 5.03
N ARG A 86 -10.34 13.12 5.99
CA ARG A 86 -10.96 12.68 7.25
C ARG A 86 -12.19 11.77 7.05
N PRO A 87 -13.17 12.08 6.17
CA PRO A 87 -14.29 11.19 5.92
C PRO A 87 -13.87 9.80 5.39
N LEU A 88 -12.84 9.74 4.54
CA LEU A 88 -12.31 8.49 4.01
C LEU A 88 -11.69 7.63 5.11
N ILE A 89 -10.90 8.24 6.00
CA ILE A 89 -10.31 7.54 7.16
C ILE A 89 -11.41 7.03 8.09
N MET A 90 -12.43 7.84 8.38
CA MET A 90 -13.54 7.41 9.23
C MET A 90 -14.32 6.26 8.60
N ALA A 91 -14.60 6.31 7.29
CA ALA A 91 -15.24 5.22 6.58
C ALA A 91 -14.41 3.94 6.64
N ALA A 92 -13.09 4.04 6.39
CA ALA A 92 -12.16 2.90 6.42
C ALA A 92 -12.18 2.19 7.79
N ARG A 93 -12.21 2.97 8.89
CA ARG A 93 -12.27 2.40 10.25
C ARG A 93 -13.47 1.51 10.51
N LEU A 94 -14.60 1.76 9.84
CA LEU A 94 -15.84 1.00 10.02
C LEU A 94 -15.89 -0.27 9.18
N THR A 95 -15.06 -0.38 8.14
CA THR A 95 -15.16 -1.48 7.15
C THR A 95 -14.94 -2.86 7.76
N GLY A 96 -14.02 -2.98 8.72
CA GLY A 96 -13.73 -4.27 9.37
C GLY A 96 -14.87 -4.80 10.26
N ASP A 97 -15.88 -4.01 10.58
CA ASP A 97 -17.07 -4.42 11.34
C ASP A 97 -18.30 -4.64 10.46
N GLN A 98 -18.18 -4.44 9.14
CA GLN A 98 -19.30 -4.58 8.22
C GLN A 98 -19.49 -6.05 7.81
N GLU A 99 -20.72 -6.53 7.94
CA GLU A 99 -21.12 -7.82 7.40
C GLU A 99 -21.22 -7.78 5.87
N PRO A 100 -20.96 -8.91 5.19
CA PRO A 100 -21.19 -9.02 3.75
C PRO A 100 -22.65 -8.74 3.37
N THR A 101 -22.85 -8.14 2.20
CA THR A 101 -24.17 -7.81 1.64
C THR A 101 -24.75 -8.93 0.77
N ALA A 102 -23.96 -9.97 0.50
CA ALA A 102 -24.35 -11.17 -0.22
C ALA A 102 -23.77 -12.41 0.45
N GLU A 103 -24.22 -13.60 0.05
CA GLU A 103 -23.58 -14.86 0.42
C GLU A 103 -22.45 -15.19 -0.56
N SER A 104 -21.33 -15.72 -0.04
CA SER A 104 -20.21 -16.14 -0.89
C SER A 104 -20.61 -17.35 -1.74
N THR A 105 -20.26 -17.32 -3.03
CA THR A 105 -20.50 -18.47 -3.94
C THR A 105 -19.56 -19.65 -3.65
N GLY A 106 -18.47 -19.43 -2.91
CA GLY A 106 -17.42 -20.41 -2.66
C GLY A 106 -16.41 -20.56 -3.80
N GLU A 107 -16.61 -19.84 -4.90
CA GLU A 107 -15.66 -19.79 -6.02
C GLU A 107 -14.44 -18.93 -5.70
N ASP A 108 -13.33 -19.19 -6.38
CA ASP A 108 -12.15 -18.33 -6.27
C ASP A 108 -12.39 -16.98 -6.98
N VAL A 109 -12.53 -15.93 -6.18
CA VAL A 109 -12.75 -14.56 -6.66
C VAL A 109 -11.46 -13.74 -6.75
N SER A 110 -10.29 -14.35 -6.56
CA SER A 110 -8.99 -13.63 -6.51
C SER A 110 -8.73 -12.81 -7.77
N GLN A 111 -8.97 -13.39 -8.95
CA GLN A 111 -8.77 -12.66 -10.21
C GLN A 111 -9.80 -11.56 -10.40
N LEU A 112 -11.05 -11.78 -9.99
CA LEU A 112 -12.12 -10.79 -10.06
C LEU A 112 -11.81 -9.56 -9.19
N ILE A 113 -11.25 -9.77 -8.00
CA ILE A 113 -10.79 -8.70 -7.11
C ILE A 113 -9.62 -7.94 -7.74
N LYS A 114 -8.62 -8.63 -8.31
CA LYS A 114 -7.48 -8.01 -8.99
C LYS A 114 -7.93 -7.17 -10.18
N ASP A 115 -8.86 -7.67 -10.98
CA ASP A 115 -9.43 -6.98 -12.12
C ASP A 115 -10.18 -5.72 -11.70
N LYS A 116 -11.04 -5.80 -10.68
CA LYS A 116 -11.74 -4.62 -10.16
C LYS A 116 -10.77 -3.60 -9.57
N ALA A 117 -9.72 -4.04 -8.88
CA ALA A 117 -8.68 -3.14 -8.38
C ALA A 117 -7.97 -2.39 -9.53
N LYS A 118 -7.62 -3.10 -10.61
CA LYS A 118 -7.06 -2.50 -11.82
C LYS A 118 -8.01 -1.51 -12.49
N ASP A 119 -9.30 -1.83 -12.57
CA ASP A 119 -10.33 -0.89 -13.08
C ASP A 119 -10.43 0.39 -12.24
N LEU A 120 -10.14 0.29 -10.93
CA LEU A 120 -10.15 1.41 -9.99
C LEU A 120 -8.86 2.25 -10.02
N GLY A 121 -7.90 1.90 -10.87
CA GLY A 121 -6.64 2.61 -11.06
C GLY A 121 -5.46 2.08 -10.25
N PHE A 122 -5.61 0.96 -9.53
CA PHE A 122 -4.47 0.30 -8.88
C PHE A 122 -3.64 -0.44 -9.92
N LEU A 123 -2.36 -0.14 -9.96
CA LEU A 123 -1.47 -0.61 -11.01
C LEU A 123 -0.67 -1.87 -10.59
N GLU A 124 -0.40 -2.06 -9.31
CA GLU A 124 0.08 -3.34 -8.78
C GLU A 124 -0.94 -3.86 -7.78
N VAL A 125 -1.33 -5.13 -7.95
CA VAL A 125 -2.32 -5.79 -7.10
C VAL A 125 -1.85 -7.20 -6.80
N GLY A 126 -1.61 -7.46 -5.52
CA GLY A 126 -1.06 -8.74 -5.03
C GLY A 126 -1.84 -9.20 -3.82
N ILE A 127 -1.86 -10.51 -3.58
CA ILE A 127 -2.58 -11.12 -2.48
C ILE A 127 -1.62 -12.05 -1.76
N THR A 128 -1.55 -11.95 -0.44
CA THR A 128 -0.76 -12.84 0.41
C THR A 128 -1.42 -13.00 1.79
N ALA A 129 -0.87 -13.85 2.65
CA ALA A 129 -1.25 -13.91 4.06
C ALA A 129 -0.82 -12.62 4.78
N TYR A 130 -1.65 -12.12 5.69
CA TYR A 130 -1.31 -10.97 6.50
C TYR A 130 -0.30 -11.35 7.59
N ASP A 131 0.86 -10.71 7.59
CA ASP A 131 1.91 -10.99 8.57
C ASP A 131 1.82 -10.06 9.78
N HIS A 132 1.33 -10.61 10.90
CA HIS A 132 1.17 -9.89 12.15
C HIS A 132 2.48 -9.41 12.79
N ARG A 133 3.64 -9.92 12.38
CA ARG A 133 4.95 -9.47 12.88
C ARG A 133 5.23 -8.00 12.54
N TYR A 134 4.60 -7.50 11.48
CA TYR A 134 4.71 -6.12 11.05
C TYR A 134 3.53 -5.23 11.50
N THR A 135 2.63 -5.72 12.36
CA THR A 135 1.54 -4.90 12.88
C THR A 135 2.03 -4.04 14.05
N TYR A 136 1.71 -2.74 14.01
CA TYR A 136 1.98 -1.85 15.13
C TYR A 136 1.34 -2.36 16.42
N HIS A 137 2.05 -2.20 17.53
CA HIS A 137 1.62 -2.66 18.84
C HIS A 137 0.21 -2.14 19.19
N SER A 138 -0.03 -0.85 19.00
CA SER A 138 -1.34 -0.20 19.19
C SER A 138 -2.46 -0.67 18.26
N LYS A 139 -2.16 -1.44 17.21
CA LYS A 139 -3.10 -1.90 16.16
C LYS A 139 -3.27 -3.43 16.11
N LYS A 140 -2.62 -4.18 17.00
CA LYS A 140 -2.65 -5.66 16.98
C LYS A 140 -4.06 -6.25 16.97
N ASP A 141 -4.93 -5.77 17.86
CA ASP A 141 -6.31 -6.26 17.97
C ASP A 141 -7.27 -5.62 16.95
N TRP A 142 -6.79 -4.64 16.17
CA TRP A 142 -7.60 -3.95 15.18
C TRP A 142 -7.65 -4.70 13.84
N VAL A 143 -6.58 -5.43 13.48
CA VAL A 143 -6.53 -6.19 12.22
C VAL A 143 -7.25 -7.52 12.37
N LYS A 144 -8.32 -7.73 11.60
CA LYS A 144 -9.27 -8.83 11.85
C LYS A 144 -9.13 -10.04 10.95
N PHE A 145 -8.54 -9.86 9.76
CA PHE A 145 -8.65 -10.85 8.68
C PHE A 145 -7.29 -11.38 8.25
N PRO A 146 -7.22 -12.67 7.84
CA PRO A 146 -5.96 -13.38 7.69
C PRO A 146 -5.26 -13.15 6.34
N HIS A 147 -5.96 -12.69 5.31
CA HIS A 147 -5.36 -12.38 4.01
C HIS A 147 -5.28 -10.88 3.81
N VAL A 148 -4.35 -10.47 2.96
CA VAL A 148 -4.14 -9.07 2.60
C VAL A 148 -4.01 -8.90 1.10
N ILE A 149 -4.72 -7.91 0.58
CA ILE A 149 -4.63 -7.41 -0.77
C ILE A 149 -3.74 -6.16 -0.70
N CYS A 150 -2.58 -6.24 -1.33
CA CYS A 150 -1.61 -5.16 -1.47
C CYS A 150 -1.89 -4.37 -2.75
N LEU A 151 -2.06 -3.06 -2.62
CA LEU A 151 -2.54 -2.18 -3.68
C LEU A 151 -1.58 -1.00 -3.86
N ALA A 152 -1.00 -0.85 -5.06
CA ALA A 152 -0.19 0.31 -5.41
C ALA A 152 -0.95 1.25 -6.37
N TYR A 153 -0.94 2.55 -6.06
CA TYR A 153 -1.57 3.60 -6.86
C TYR A 153 -0.51 4.61 -7.33
N GLU A 154 -0.48 4.95 -8.60
CA GLU A 154 0.57 5.80 -9.17
C GLU A 154 0.44 7.24 -8.69
N GLN A 155 1.56 7.87 -8.37
CA GLN A 155 1.61 9.32 -8.23
C GLN A 155 1.94 9.95 -9.60
N ASP A 156 1.30 11.07 -9.93
CA ASP A 156 1.51 11.77 -11.21
C ASP A 156 3.00 12.09 -11.44
N PHE A 157 3.52 11.80 -12.64
CA PHE A 157 4.96 11.80 -12.92
C PHE A 157 5.53 13.22 -12.92
N GLU A 158 4.93 14.11 -13.70
CA GLU A 158 5.44 15.43 -14.00
C GLU A 158 5.56 16.28 -12.73
N PRO A 159 4.52 16.40 -11.88
CA PRO A 159 4.64 17.19 -10.65
C PRO A 159 5.60 16.53 -9.65
N THR A 160 5.70 15.20 -9.63
CA THR A 160 6.67 14.49 -8.78
C THR A 160 8.12 14.85 -9.11
N GLN A 161 8.44 15.19 -10.37
CA GLN A 161 9.81 15.57 -10.74
C GLN A 161 10.24 16.93 -10.18
N THR A 162 9.31 17.69 -9.60
CA THR A 162 9.59 19.02 -9.06
C THR A 162 9.91 19.01 -7.56
N ILE A 163 10.05 17.83 -6.95
CA ILE A 163 10.38 17.72 -5.51
C ILE A 163 11.72 18.43 -5.20
N PRO A 164 11.79 19.27 -4.14
CA PRO A 164 10.67 19.71 -3.29
C PRO A 164 9.92 20.92 -3.90
N SER A 165 8.61 20.80 -4.08
CA SER A 165 7.74 21.90 -4.52
C SER A 165 6.32 21.77 -3.95
N VAL A 166 5.54 22.84 -4.07
CA VAL A 166 4.11 22.87 -3.75
C VAL A 166 3.31 21.93 -4.67
N ASP A 167 3.63 21.90 -5.97
CA ASP A 167 2.93 21.04 -6.94
C ASP A 167 3.12 19.55 -6.60
N ALA A 168 4.33 19.16 -6.19
CA ALA A 168 4.62 17.80 -5.73
C ALA A 168 3.81 17.44 -4.47
N GLU A 169 3.65 18.36 -3.53
CA GLU A 169 2.85 18.18 -2.32
C GLU A 169 1.34 18.05 -2.62
N ILE A 170 0.83 18.86 -3.57
CA ILE A 170 -0.57 18.81 -4.01
C ILE A 170 -0.88 17.44 -4.60
N VAL A 171 -0.02 16.96 -5.51
CA VAL A 171 -0.21 15.66 -6.14
C VAL A 171 -0.11 14.54 -5.11
N HIS A 172 0.91 14.55 -4.26
CA HIS A 172 1.04 13.64 -3.13
C HIS A 172 -0.27 13.55 -2.32
N SER A 173 -0.80 14.70 -1.93
CA SER A 173 -2.03 14.82 -1.16
C SER A 173 -3.26 14.32 -1.92
N SER A 174 -3.34 14.54 -3.23
CA SER A 174 -4.45 14.09 -4.07
C SER A 174 -4.43 12.59 -4.31
N THR A 175 -3.25 11.99 -4.52
CA THR A 175 -3.10 10.56 -4.75
C THR A 175 -3.64 9.77 -3.57
N TYR A 176 -3.34 10.18 -2.33
CA TYR A 176 -3.91 9.53 -1.14
C TYR A 176 -5.44 9.59 -1.07
N ARG A 177 -6.06 10.67 -1.54
CA ARG A 177 -7.52 10.79 -1.56
C ARG A 177 -8.14 9.86 -2.59
N THR A 178 -7.58 9.85 -3.80
CA THR A 178 -8.06 8.97 -4.87
C THR A 178 -7.86 7.51 -4.51
N GLU A 179 -6.67 7.14 -4.04
CA GLU A 179 -6.34 5.80 -3.54
C GLU A 179 -7.31 5.37 -2.43
N GLY A 180 -7.53 6.22 -1.41
CA GLY A 180 -8.45 5.92 -0.31
C GLY A 180 -9.91 5.71 -0.75
N ALA A 181 -10.39 6.52 -1.70
CA ALA A 181 -11.73 6.35 -2.27
C ALA A 181 -11.86 5.06 -3.08
N SER A 182 -10.87 4.77 -3.93
CA SER A 182 -10.79 3.51 -4.70
C SER A 182 -10.71 2.29 -3.78
N GLY A 183 -9.93 2.34 -2.71
CA GLY A 183 -9.83 1.24 -1.74
C GLY A 183 -11.14 0.98 -1.00
N LEU A 184 -11.90 2.04 -0.66
CA LEU A 184 -13.24 1.88 -0.08
C LEU A 184 -14.23 1.27 -1.08
N GLU A 185 -14.13 1.61 -2.37
CA GLU A 185 -14.95 0.98 -3.41
C GLU A 185 -14.60 -0.49 -3.60
N LEU A 186 -13.31 -0.83 -3.61
CA LEU A 186 -12.86 -2.22 -3.69
C LEU A 186 -13.31 -3.02 -2.46
N GLY A 187 -13.24 -2.44 -1.26
CA GLY A 187 -13.76 -3.07 -0.04
C GLY A 187 -15.26 -3.37 -0.12
N ARG A 188 -16.06 -2.43 -0.66
CA ARG A 188 -17.50 -2.67 -0.92
C ARG A 188 -17.73 -3.75 -1.96
N PHE A 189 -16.89 -3.82 -2.98
CA PHE A 189 -16.98 -4.87 -4.00
C PHE A 189 -16.72 -6.25 -3.38
N ILE A 190 -15.66 -6.41 -2.59
CA ILE A 190 -15.36 -7.66 -1.87
C ILE A 190 -16.52 -8.04 -0.94
N ASN A 191 -17.10 -7.06 -0.25
CA ASN A 191 -18.30 -7.23 0.57
C ASN A 191 -19.52 -7.75 -0.23
N SER A 192 -19.71 -7.25 -1.45
CA SER A 192 -20.78 -7.72 -2.35
C SER A 192 -20.53 -9.12 -2.93
N LEU A 193 -19.30 -9.64 -2.85
CA LEU A 193 -18.96 -11.02 -3.20
C LEU A 193 -19.18 -11.99 -2.02
N GLY A 194 -19.62 -11.49 -0.86
CA GLY A 194 -19.86 -12.30 0.32
C GLY A 194 -18.70 -12.40 1.32
N TYR A 195 -17.64 -11.59 1.15
CA TYR A 195 -16.46 -11.62 2.02
C TYR A 195 -16.32 -10.32 2.81
N ARG A 196 -15.87 -10.40 4.06
CA ARG A 196 -15.61 -9.18 4.85
C ARG A 196 -14.31 -8.53 4.38
N ALA A 197 -14.28 -7.22 4.30
CA ALA A 197 -13.09 -6.47 3.91
C ALA A 197 -12.83 -5.32 4.88
N GLN A 198 -11.60 -5.22 5.38
CA GLN A 198 -11.14 -4.11 6.21
C GLN A 198 -10.14 -3.29 5.41
N VAL A 199 -10.43 -2.00 5.23
CA VAL A 199 -9.59 -1.05 4.52
C VAL A 199 -8.60 -0.40 5.49
N HIS A 200 -7.31 -0.53 5.20
CA HIS A 200 -6.23 0.04 6.00
C HIS A 200 -5.73 1.31 5.32
N SER A 201 -6.27 2.46 5.74
CA SER A 201 -5.87 3.75 5.17
C SER A 201 -4.37 3.99 5.39
N PRO A 202 -3.61 4.45 4.38
CA PRO A 202 -2.21 4.83 4.58
C PRO A 202 -2.04 6.04 5.51
N ASN A 203 -3.13 6.77 5.77
CA ASN A 203 -3.18 7.90 6.72
C ASN A 203 -3.58 7.49 8.15
N ASP A 204 -3.91 6.21 8.37
CA ASP A 204 -4.16 5.59 9.67
C ASP A 204 -3.64 4.15 9.63
N ASN A 205 -2.35 4.03 9.37
CA ASN A 205 -1.72 2.78 8.98
C ASN A 205 -1.60 1.79 10.15
N THR A 206 -1.66 0.50 9.82
CA THR A 206 -1.56 -0.60 10.78
C THR A 206 -0.16 -1.12 11.02
N GLY A 207 0.80 -0.68 10.20
CA GLY A 207 2.18 -1.11 10.22
C GLY A 207 2.95 -0.57 9.01
N PRO A 208 4.24 -0.91 8.88
CA PRO A 208 4.93 -0.83 7.59
C PRO A 208 4.31 -1.82 6.59
N TYR A 209 3.90 -1.33 5.42
CA TYR A 209 3.23 -2.16 4.41
C TYR A 209 4.18 -2.86 3.45
N ILE A 210 5.38 -2.32 3.23
CA ILE A 210 6.34 -2.85 2.24
C ILE A 210 6.61 -4.35 2.38
N PRO A 211 6.78 -4.94 3.59
CA PRO A 211 6.98 -6.38 3.73
C PRO A 211 5.88 -7.22 3.07
N MET A 212 4.61 -6.82 3.19
CA MET A 212 3.50 -7.50 2.55
C MET A 212 3.52 -7.36 1.02
N PHE A 213 3.97 -6.21 0.50
CA PHE A 213 4.12 -6.00 -0.95
C PHE A 213 5.25 -6.85 -1.54
N VAL A 214 6.34 -7.03 -0.80
CA VAL A 214 7.44 -7.92 -1.19
C VAL A 214 6.94 -9.36 -1.22
N GLU A 215 6.26 -9.80 -0.17
CA GLU A 215 5.69 -11.16 -0.08
C GLU A 215 4.64 -11.42 -1.17
N ALA A 216 3.83 -10.41 -1.51
CA ALA A 216 2.86 -10.48 -2.61
C ALA A 216 3.52 -10.38 -4.01
N GLY A 217 4.85 -10.28 -4.08
CA GLY A 217 5.62 -10.24 -5.32
C GLY A 217 5.43 -8.96 -6.13
N LEU A 218 5.12 -7.83 -5.49
CA LEU A 218 4.83 -6.56 -6.16
C LEU A 218 6.04 -5.63 -6.30
N GLY A 219 7.15 -5.95 -5.64
CA GLY A 219 8.35 -5.15 -5.71
C GLY A 219 9.37 -5.53 -4.63
N GLN A 220 10.38 -4.68 -4.46
CA GLN A 220 11.42 -4.85 -3.46
C GLN A 220 11.67 -3.56 -2.68
N LEU A 221 12.22 -3.66 -1.47
CA LEU A 221 12.65 -2.51 -0.70
C LEU A 221 13.89 -1.88 -1.36
N GLY A 222 13.75 -0.64 -1.81
CA GLY A 222 14.85 0.14 -2.36
C GLY A 222 15.76 0.72 -1.27
N ALA A 223 16.97 1.12 -1.65
CA ALA A 223 17.97 1.67 -0.73
C ALA A 223 17.51 2.94 0.02
N CYS A 224 16.58 3.69 -0.57
CA CYS A 224 15.98 4.90 0.02
C CYS A 224 14.76 4.61 0.93
N GLY A 225 14.43 3.33 1.17
CA GLY A 225 13.32 2.93 2.03
C GLY A 225 11.94 2.90 1.35
N TYR A 226 11.88 3.13 0.04
CA TYR A 226 10.65 3.01 -0.75
C TYR A 226 10.49 1.62 -1.35
N LEU A 227 9.25 1.21 -1.61
CA LEU A 227 8.96 0.08 -2.48
C LEU A 227 9.38 0.45 -3.91
N LEU A 228 10.10 -0.44 -4.58
CA LEU A 228 10.40 -0.38 -6.01
C LEU A 228 9.55 -1.41 -6.73
N THR A 229 8.57 -0.93 -7.47
CA THR A 229 7.71 -1.77 -8.31
C THR A 229 8.24 -1.81 -9.75
N PRO A 230 7.88 -2.83 -10.55
CA PRO A 230 8.39 -2.96 -11.93
C PRO A 230 7.97 -1.85 -12.89
N ASN A 231 6.75 -1.29 -12.74
CA ASN A 231 6.16 -0.38 -13.74
C ASN A 231 6.45 1.11 -13.48
N GLU A 232 6.56 1.53 -12.22
CA GLU A 232 6.61 2.94 -11.80
C GLU A 232 7.71 3.22 -10.76
N GLY A 233 8.50 2.20 -10.40
CA GLY A 233 9.59 2.33 -9.44
C GLY A 233 9.06 2.71 -8.07
N SER A 234 9.57 3.81 -7.50
CA SER A 234 9.09 4.31 -6.20
C SER A 234 7.94 5.31 -6.30
N ARG A 235 7.39 5.54 -7.49
CA ARG A 235 6.38 6.58 -7.74
C ARG A 235 4.95 6.05 -7.49
N CYS A 236 4.75 5.44 -6.33
CA CYS A 236 3.45 4.92 -5.94
C CYS A 236 3.12 5.26 -4.48
N ARG A 237 1.83 5.33 -4.19
CA ARG A 237 1.27 5.20 -2.84
C ARG A 237 0.77 3.77 -2.67
N ILE A 238 0.82 3.30 -1.44
CA ILE A 238 0.51 1.91 -1.12
C ILE A 238 -0.53 1.85 0.00
N MET A 239 -1.48 0.94 -0.15
CA MET A 239 -2.47 0.64 0.87
C MET A 239 -2.77 -0.85 0.96
N LEU A 240 -3.41 -1.26 2.05
CA LEU A 240 -3.81 -2.63 2.28
C LEU A 240 -5.32 -2.75 2.45
N ILE A 241 -5.87 -3.87 2.01
CA ILE A 241 -7.19 -4.34 2.41
C ILE A 241 -7.01 -5.75 2.96
N THR A 242 -7.43 -6.01 4.20
CA THR A 242 -7.46 -7.38 4.72
C THR A 242 -8.84 -8.00 4.52
N THR A 243 -8.89 -9.30 4.23
CA THR A 243 -10.12 -10.06 3.95
C THR A 243 -10.03 -11.52 4.36
#